data_AF-A0A271KM92-F1
#
_entry.id   AF-A0A271KM92-F1
#
_cell.length_a   1.000
_cell.length_b   1.000
_cell.length_c   1.000
_cell.angle_alpha   90.00
_cell.angle_beta   90.00
_cell.angle_gamma   90.00
#
_symmetry.space_group_name_H-M   'P 1'
#
loop_
_entity.id
_entity.type
_entity.pdbx_description
1 polymer ?
#
loop_
_entity_poly.entity_id
_entity_poly.type
_entity_poly.pdbx_seq_one_letter_code
_entity_poly.pdbx_strand_id
1 'polypeptide(L)'
;MRDHSEMDLMLKGYGLTTAKILYHFPDHPHLLQSFIWQDYDIAPKFPVLIRFIEFWQTKLDGPLHSVSYTHQKLIAPNEWHKVDGEFVLH
;
A
#
# COMPACT_ATOMS: atom_id res chain seq x y z
N MET A 1 16.45 -11.76 -8.18
CA MET A 1 15.55 -10.75 -7.58
C MET A 1 16.41 -9.91 -6.66
N ARG A 2 16.62 -8.63 -6.97
CA ARG A 2 17.31 -7.73 -6.06
C ARG A 2 16.31 -7.39 -4.97
N ASP A 3 16.59 -7.93 -3.78
CA ASP A 3 15.98 -7.52 -2.54
C ASP A 3 16.36 -6.05 -2.34
N HIS A 4 15.56 -5.13 -2.89
CA HIS A 4 15.62 -3.77 -2.40
C HIS A 4 15.12 -3.86 -0.98
N SER A 5 16.07 -3.80 -0.04
CA SER A 5 15.79 -3.68 1.38
C SER A 5 14.63 -2.72 1.54
N GLU A 6 13.59 -3.11 2.28
CA GLU A 6 12.44 -2.28 2.59
C GLU A 6 12.85 -0.83 2.94
N MET A 7 13.98 -0.70 3.64
CA MET A 7 14.64 0.56 3.96
C MET A 7 15.00 1.41 2.73
N ASP A 8 15.50 0.82 1.64
CA ASP A 8 15.82 1.54 0.41
C ASP A 8 14.57 2.19 -0.22
N LEU A 9 13.43 1.49 -0.16
CA LEU A 9 12.15 2.04 -0.64
C LEU A 9 11.69 3.17 0.28
N MET A 10 11.76 2.98 1.59
CA MET A 10 11.44 4.04 2.56
C MET A 10 12.32 5.28 2.37
N LEU A 11 13.64 5.10 2.18
CA LEU A 11 14.59 6.19 1.91
C LEU A 11 14.29 6.93 0.59
N LYS A 12 13.69 6.25 -0.39
CA LYS A 12 13.21 6.86 -1.64
C LYS A 12 11.85 7.57 -1.48
N GLY A 13 11.29 7.59 -0.27
CA GLY A 13 10.04 8.26 0.05
C GLY A 13 8.78 7.40 -0.13
N TYR A 14 8.94 6.10 -0.35
CA TYR A 14 7.81 5.17 -0.33
C TYR A 14 7.29 4.97 1.09
N GLY A 15 5.98 4.80 1.20
CA GLY A 15 5.31 4.39 2.44
C GLY A 15 4.40 3.20 2.18
N LEU A 16 4.15 2.43 3.23
CA LEU A 16 3.23 1.30 3.15
C LEU A 16 1.82 1.82 2.94
N THR A 17 1.18 1.34 1.88
CA THR A 17 -0.18 1.72 1.50
C THR A 17 -1.06 0.49 1.55
N THR A 18 -2.15 0.58 2.31
CA THR A 18 -3.14 -0.50 2.42
C THR A 18 -4.46 -0.01 1.85
N ALA A 19 -5.02 -0.76 0.90
CA ALA A 19 -6.30 -0.47 0.29
C ALA A 19 -7.29 -1.61 0.53
N LYS A 20 -8.47 -1.26 1.03
CA LYS A 20 -9.64 -2.13 1.05
C LYS A 20 -10.45 -1.87 -0.21
N ILE A 21 -10.59 -2.90 -1.03
CA ILE A 21 -11.28 -2.86 -2.32
C ILE A 21 -12.58 -3.65 -2.17
N LEU A 22 -13.71 -2.99 -2.44
CA LEU A 22 -15.02 -3.64 -2.56
C LEU A 22 -15.36 -3.79 -4.02
N TYR A 23 -15.83 -4.97 -4.41
CA TYR A 23 -16.22 -5.29 -5.77
C TYR A 23 -17.44 -6.21 -5.77
N HIS A 24 -18.17 -6.20 -6.88
CA HIS A 24 -19.33 -7.06 -7.07
C HIS A 24 -18.90 -8.43 -7.57
N PHE A 25 -19.54 -9.48 -7.05
CA PHE A 25 -19.32 -10.82 -7.54
C PHE A 25 -19.85 -10.92 -9.00
N PRO A 26 -19.07 -11.47 -9.96
CA PRO A 26 -19.44 -11.47 -11.38
C PRO A 26 -20.83 -12.06 -11.66
N ASP A 27 -21.15 -13.20 -11.04
CA ASP A 27 -22.43 -13.89 -11.23
C ASP A 27 -23.56 -13.34 -10.34
N HIS A 28 -23.22 -12.53 -9.33
CA HIS A 28 -24.16 -12.02 -8.33
C HIS A 28 -23.87 -10.55 -8.01
N PRO A 29 -24.34 -9.61 -8.85
CA PRO A 29 -24.03 -8.18 -8.71
C PRO A 29 -24.52 -7.55 -7.40
N HIS A 30 -25.42 -8.18 -6.65
CA HIS A 30 -25.83 -7.67 -5.33
C HIS A 30 -24.91 -8.11 -4.19
N LEU A 31 -24.02 -9.07 -4.45
CA LEU A 31 -23.03 -9.54 -3.49
C LEU A 31 -21.75 -8.71 -3.61
N LEU A 32 -21.38 -8.03 -2.53
CA LEU A 32 -20.11 -7.33 -2.40
C LEU A 32 -19.09 -8.22 -1.69
N GLN A 33 -17.90 -8.33 -2.27
CA GLN A 33 -16.75 -8.98 -1.67
C GLN A 33 -15.64 -7.96 -1.40
N SER A 34 -14.86 -8.19 -0.35
CA SER A 34 -13.71 -7.37 0.00
C SER A 34 -12.40 -8.06 -0.35
N PHE A 35 -11.47 -7.30 -0.94
CA PHE A 35 -10.07 -7.66 -1.13
C PHE A 35 -9.18 -6.65 -0.42
N ILE A 36 -8.18 -7.12 0.32
CA ILE A 36 -7.15 -6.25 0.93
C ILE A 36 -5.91 -6.31 0.06
N TRP A 37 -5.52 -5.14 -0.43
CA TRP A 37 -4.30 -4.92 -1.16
C TRP A 37 -3.32 -4.13 -0.28
N GLN A 38 -2.04 -4.49 -0.31
CA GLN A 38 -1.01 -3.77 0.42
C GLN A 38 0.30 -3.78 -0.36
N ASP A 39 0.89 -2.61 -0.55
CA ASP A 39 2.20 -2.45 -1.20
C ASP A 39 2.84 -1.10 -0.81
N TYR A 40 4.12 -0.94 -1.15
CA TYR A 40 4.83 0.32 -1.04
C TYR A 40 4.41 1.27 -2.16
N ASP A 41 4.00 2.49 -1.80
CA ASP A 41 3.57 3.50 -2.76
C ASP A 41 4.05 4.92 -2.37
N ILE A 42 3.93 5.86 -3.31
CA ILE A 42 4.37 7.26 -3.14
C ILE A 42 3.15 8.18 -3.04
N ALA A 43 2.87 8.68 -1.85
CA ALA A 43 1.88 9.74 -1.65
C ALA A 43 2.38 11.10 -2.21
N PRO A 44 1.48 11.97 -2.72
CA PRO A 44 0.03 11.80 -2.81
C PRO A 44 -0.43 11.15 -4.13
N LYS A 45 0.49 10.69 -4.98
CA LYS A 45 0.17 10.24 -6.35
C LYS A 45 -0.30 8.79 -6.42
N PHE A 46 0.13 7.94 -5.50
CA PHE A 46 -0.22 6.52 -5.42
C PHE A 46 -0.13 5.75 -6.75
N PRO A 47 0.99 5.88 -7.52
CA PRO A 47 1.12 5.25 -8.84
C PRO A 47 1.00 3.72 -8.83
N VAL A 48 1.31 3.04 -7.71
CA VAL A 48 1.23 1.58 -7.65
C VAL A 48 -0.23 1.14 -7.45
N LEU A 49 -0.96 1.77 -6.52
CA LEU A 49 -2.38 1.51 -6.30
C LEU A 49 -3.21 1.82 -7.56
N ILE A 50 -2.95 2.94 -8.23
CA ILE A 50 -3.66 3.31 -9.46
C ILE A 50 -3.45 2.25 -10.54
N ARG A 51 -2.22 1.81 -10.76
CA ARG A 51 -1.92 0.75 -11.73
C ARG A 51 -2.63 -0.56 -11.39
N PHE A 52 -2.74 -0.89 -10.12
CA PHE A 52 -3.47 -2.08 -9.67
C PHE A 52 -4.98 -1.95 -9.95
N ILE A 53 -5.57 -0.78 -9.71
CA ILE A 53 -6.98 -0.50 -10.03
C ILE A 53 -7.24 -0.57 -11.55
N GLU A 54 -6.35 -0.01 -12.37
CA GLU A 54 -6.43 -0.11 -13.83
C GLU A 54 -6.34 -1.56 -14.31
N PHE A 55 -5.41 -2.34 -13.74
CA PHE A 55 -5.35 -3.77 -13.99
C PHE A 55 -6.66 -4.47 -13.60
N TRP A 56 -7.22 -4.14 -12.44
CA TRP A 56 -8.47 -4.74 -11.98
C TRP A 56 -9.61 -4.49 -12.97
N GLN A 57 -9.81 -3.23 -13.35
CA GLN A 57 -10.89 -2.84 -14.28
C GLN A 57 -10.74 -3.47 -15.67
N THR A 58 -9.51 -3.80 -16.10
CA THR A 58 -9.24 -4.34 -17.43
C THR A 58 -9.16 -5.86 -17.49
N LYS A 59 -8.91 -6.54 -16.36
CA LYS A 59 -8.61 -7.98 -16.33
C LYS A 59 -9.55 -8.81 -15.46
N LEU A 60 -10.25 -8.21 -14.49
CA LEU A 60 -11.12 -8.94 -13.57
C LEU A 60 -12.59 -8.70 -13.93
N ASP A 61 -13.38 -9.76 -13.90
CA ASP A 61 -14.81 -9.73 -14.29
C ASP A 61 -15.69 -9.01 -13.26
N GLY A 62 -15.23 -8.90 -12.01
CA GLY A 62 -15.99 -8.28 -10.92
C GLY A 62 -15.83 -6.76 -10.91
N PRO A 63 -16.88 -5.97 -11.21
CA PRO A 63 -16.77 -4.52 -11.28
C PRO A 63 -16.49 -3.94 -9.88
N LEU A 64 -15.60 -2.96 -9.84
CA LEU A 64 -15.27 -2.24 -8.62
C LEU A 64 -16.47 -1.44 -8.12
N HIS A 65 -16.74 -1.54 -6.82
CA HIS A 65 -17.73 -0.72 -6.13
C HIS A 65 -17.07 0.48 -5.45
N SER A 66 -16.07 0.23 -4.61
CA SER A 66 -15.35 1.30 -3.90
C SER A 66 -13.96 0.88 -3.46
N VAL A 67 -13.07 1.86 -3.34
CA VAL A 67 -11.71 1.68 -2.79
C VAL A 67 -11.52 2.67 -1.65
N SER A 68 -11.13 2.16 -0.49
CA SER A 68 -10.76 2.97 0.67
C SER A 68 -9.32 2.62 1.04
N TYR A 69 -8.46 3.62 1.20
CA TYR A 69 -7.04 3.39 1.43
C TYR A 69 -6.50 4.24 2.58
N THR A 70 -5.43 3.73 3.19
CA THR A 70 -4.60 4.46 4.15
C THR A 70 -3.15 4.36 3.70
N HIS A 71 -2.37 5.38 4.02
CA HIS A 71 -0.96 5.47 3.69
C HIS A 71 -0.17 5.88 4.91
N GLN A 72 0.80 5.05 5.30
CA GLN A 72 1.72 5.33 6.37
C GLN A 72 3.13 5.50 5.80
N LYS A 73 3.70 6.68 5.97
CA LYS A 73 5.17 6.82 5.86
C LYS A 73 5.77 6.18 7.10
N LEU A 74 6.52 5.10 6.91
CA LEU A 74 7.21 4.37 7.98
C LEU A 74 8.52 5.04 8.43
N ILE A 75 9.03 6.00 7.63
CA ILE A 75 10.09 6.93 8.03
C ILE A 75 9.56 8.34 7.77
N ALA A 76 9.04 8.97 8.81
CA ALA A 76 8.77 10.40 8.81
C ALA A 76 10.10 11.17 8.98
N PRO A 77 10.21 12.43 8.51
CA PRO A 77 11.38 13.27 8.75
C PRO A 77 11.81 13.36 10.23
N ASN A 78 10.91 13.06 11.16
CA ASN A 78 11.12 13.14 12.60
C ASN A 78 11.44 11.77 13.27
N GLU A 79 11.59 10.68 12.52
CA GLU A 79 11.88 9.35 13.09
C GLU A 79 13.35 8.94 12.96
N TRP A 80 14.10 9.59 12.06
CA TRP A 80 15.54 9.36 11.98
C TRP A 80 16.26 10.23 13.03
N HIS A 81 16.79 9.57 14.06
CA HIS A 81 17.68 10.19 15.03
C HIS A 81 19.05 9.50 14.98
N LYS A 82 20.11 10.27 14.75
CA LYS A 82 21.48 9.80 14.94
C LYS A 82 21.71 9.60 16.44
N VAL A 83 21.85 8.34 16.86
CA VAL A 83 22.22 7.98 18.23
C VAL A 83 23.73 7.76 18.26
N ASP A 84 24.45 8.57 19.03
CA ASP A 84 25.91 8.46 19.19
C ASP A 84 26.33 7.38 20.21
N GLY A 85 25.38 6.81 20.95
CA GLY A 85 25.58 5.68 21.86
C GLY A 85 24.29 5.21 22.51
N GLU A 86 24.15 3.90 22.71
CA GLU A 86 23.01 3.25 23.36
C GLU A 86 23.47 2.53 24.63
N PHE A 87 22.75 2.72 25.74
CA PHE A 87 22.97 1.97 26.98
C PHE A 87 21.79 1.04 27.22
N VAL A 88 22.02 -0.28 27.14
CA VAL A 88 21.01 -1.30 27.44
C VAL A 88 21.16 -1.70 28.91
N LEU A 89 20.15 -1.41 29.71
CA LEU A 89 20.06 -1.87 31.10
C LEU A 89 19.23 -3.16 31.14
N HIS A 90 19.72 -4.17 31.86
CA HIS A 90 19.07 -5.47 32.07
C HIS A 90 18.23 -5.47 33.34
#